data_AF-A0A800FIB7-F1
#
_entry.id   AF-A0A800FIB7-F1
#
_cell.length_a   1.000
_cell.length_b   1.000
_cell.length_c   1.000
_cell.angle_alpha   90.00
_cell.angle_beta   90.00
_cell.angle_gamma   90.00
#
_symmetry.space_group_name_H-M   'P 1'
#
loop_
_entity.id
_entity.type
_entity.pdbx_description
1 polymer ?
#
loop_
_entity_poly.entity_id
_entity_poly.type
_entity_poly.pdbx_seq_one_letter_code
_entity_poly.pdbx_strand_id
1 'polypeptide(L)'
;MTRLVLIILIFCSSLMGQFDNAGTSAANFLKIGVGGRASAMAGAITGQVDDPTSLFWNPAGIANAQGIEVLVNHTDWIFNFTHSYFAAIMSAG
;
A
#
# COMPACT_ATOMS: atom_id res chain seq x y z
N MET A 1 -20.72 13.48 35.96
CA MET A 1 -20.21 14.69 35.26
C MET A 1 -18.77 14.48 34.76
N THR A 2 -17.84 14.04 35.63
CA THR A 2 -16.43 13.76 35.28
C THR A 2 -16.22 12.76 34.13
N ARG A 3 -17.01 11.68 34.05
CA ARG A 3 -16.94 10.70 32.95
C ARG A 3 -17.30 11.29 31.58
N LEU A 4 -18.23 12.24 31.55
CA LEU A 4 -18.67 12.89 30.31
C LEU A 4 -17.58 13.85 29.79
N VAL A 5 -16.91 14.56 30.70
CA VAL A 5 -15.77 15.43 30.38
C VAL A 5 -14.61 14.63 29.80
N LEU A 6 -14.31 13.44 30.35
CA LEU A 6 -13.27 12.56 29.81
C LEU A 6 -13.58 12.05 28.41
N ILE A 7 -14.84 11.68 28.14
CA ILE A 7 -15.27 11.24 26.80
C ILE A 7 -15.13 12.40 25.78
N ILE A 8 -15.52 13.61 26.17
CA ILE A 8 -15.40 14.80 25.31
C ILE A 8 -13.92 15.13 25.03
N LEU A 9 -13.04 15.02 26.03
CA LEU A 9 -11.61 15.25 25.87
C LEU A 9 -10.94 14.23 24.94
N ILE A 10 -11.31 12.94 25.07
CA ILE A 10 -10.79 11.88 24.19
C ILE A 10 -11.29 12.07 22.75
N PHE A 11 -12.52 12.53 22.57
CA PHE A 11 -13.07 12.81 21.24
C PHE A 11 -12.49 14.09 20.62
N CYS A 12 -12.04 15.05 21.44
CA CYS A 12 -11.40 16.28 20.97
C CYS A 12 -9.94 16.05 20.55
N SER A 13 -9.21 15.16 21.25
CA SER A 13 -7.82 14.85 20.91
C SER A 13 -7.65 14.10 19.58
N SER A 14 -8.65 13.32 19.15
CA SER A 14 -8.63 12.67 17.82
C SER A 14 -8.79 13.66 16.66
N LEU A 15 -9.31 14.88 16.91
CA LEU A 15 -9.46 15.93 15.89
C LEU A 15 -8.16 16.69 15.61
N MET A 16 -7.15 16.60 16.49
CA MET A 16 -5.88 17.32 16.34
C MET A 16 -4.78 16.48 15.66
N GLY A 17 -5.07 15.25 15.23
CA GLY A 17 -4.15 14.42 14.47
C GLY A 17 -4.05 14.90 13.01
N GLN A 18 -3.33 16.00 12.76
CA GLN A 18 -3.04 16.46 11.40
C GLN A 18 -1.77 15.81 10.84
N PHE A 19 -1.79 15.45 9.56
CA PHE A 19 -0.61 15.06 8.81
C PHE A 19 0.12 16.30 8.32
N ASP A 20 1.16 16.74 9.03
CA ASP A 20 1.94 17.95 8.69
C ASP A 20 2.57 17.92 7.28
N ASN A 21 2.68 16.73 6.67
CA ASN A 21 3.31 16.50 5.37
C ASN A 21 2.32 16.04 4.28
N ALA A 22 1.03 16.30 4.45
CA ALA A 22 0.04 15.97 3.43
C ALA A 22 0.33 16.75 2.13
N GLY A 23 0.56 16.03 1.03
CA GLY A 23 0.80 16.64 -0.29
C GLY A 23 2.23 17.11 -0.57
N THR A 24 3.15 17.07 0.41
CA THR A 24 4.56 17.47 0.20
C THR A 24 5.46 16.33 -0.28
N SER A 25 4.98 15.08 -0.22
CA SER A 25 5.71 13.92 -0.75
C SER A 25 5.70 13.89 -2.28
N ALA A 26 6.89 13.77 -2.87
CA ALA A 26 7.05 13.66 -4.32
C ALA A 26 6.49 12.33 -4.89
N ALA A 27 6.42 11.28 -4.07
CA ALA A 27 6.07 9.92 -4.51
C ALA A 27 4.65 9.50 -4.10
N ASN A 28 3.67 10.41 -4.18
CA ASN A 28 2.27 10.10 -3.84
C ASN A 28 1.65 8.96 -4.68
N PHE A 29 2.19 8.68 -5.87
CA PHE A 29 1.75 7.56 -6.70
C PHE A 29 1.97 6.18 -6.05
N LEU A 30 2.90 6.05 -5.10
CA LEU A 30 3.11 4.81 -4.34
C LEU A 30 1.95 4.45 -3.42
N LYS A 31 0.99 5.35 -3.23
CA LYS A 31 -0.26 5.05 -2.52
C LYS A 31 -1.26 4.29 -3.42
N ILE A 32 -1.04 4.27 -4.72
CA ILE A 32 -1.86 3.53 -5.68
C ILE A 32 -1.35 2.09 -5.66
N GLY A 33 -2.18 1.18 -5.14
CA GLY A 33 -1.83 -0.23 -5.02
C GLY A 33 -1.52 -0.88 -6.37
N VAL A 34 -0.64 -1.89 -6.33
CA VAL A 34 -0.21 -2.67 -7.50
C VAL A 34 -0.73 -4.09 -7.41
N GLY A 35 -1.22 -4.62 -8.54
CA GLY A 35 -1.63 -6.01 -8.70
C GLY A 35 -3.11 -6.25 -8.41
N GLY A 36 -3.79 -6.94 -9.33
CA GLY A 36 -5.24 -7.17 -9.25
C GLY A 36 -5.68 -7.91 -7.98
N ARG A 37 -4.88 -8.89 -7.50
CA ARG A 37 -5.14 -9.62 -6.25
C ARG A 37 -5.10 -8.69 -5.03
N ALA A 38 -4.08 -7.83 -4.94
CA ALA A 38 -3.96 -6.88 -3.86
C ALA A 38 -5.09 -5.83 -3.88
N SER A 39 -5.42 -5.33 -5.08
CA SER A 39 -6.53 -4.40 -5.28
C SER A 39 -7.89 -5.01 -4.89
N ALA A 40 -8.15 -6.27 -5.24
CA ALA A 40 -9.39 -6.97 -4.88
C ALA A 40 -9.56 -7.16 -3.36
N MET A 41 -8.45 -7.23 -2.62
CA MET A 41 -8.45 -7.27 -1.15
C MET A 41 -8.38 -5.88 -0.50
N ALA A 42 -8.64 -4.81 -1.26
CA ALA A 42 -8.53 -3.42 -0.79
C ALA A 42 -7.17 -3.08 -0.16
N GLY A 43 -6.08 -3.69 -0.66
CA GLY A 43 -4.72 -3.51 -0.13
C GLY A 43 -4.42 -4.29 1.14
N ALA A 44 -5.32 -5.17 1.61
CA ALA A 44 -5.11 -6.04 2.75
C ALA A 44 -4.19 -7.24 2.39
N ILE A 45 -2.94 -6.93 2.02
CA ILE A 45 -1.95 -7.93 1.62
C ILE A 45 -0.58 -7.55 2.20
N THR A 46 0.00 -8.41 3.05
CA THR A 46 1.32 -8.15 3.66
C THR A 46 2.08 -9.45 3.96
N GLY A 47 1.40 -10.46 4.53
CA GLY A 47 2.01 -11.72 4.95
C GLY A 47 2.12 -12.80 3.87
N GLN A 48 1.30 -12.71 2.81
CA GLN A 48 1.27 -13.70 1.73
C GLN A 48 1.47 -13.00 0.39
N VAL A 49 2.68 -12.52 0.13
CA VAL A 49 3.08 -12.00 -1.18
C VAL A 49 4.40 -12.63 -1.55
N ASP A 50 4.39 -13.51 -2.54
CA ASP A 50 5.51 -14.33 -3.01
C ASP A 50 5.77 -14.16 -4.51
N ASP A 51 4.99 -13.29 -5.16
CA ASP A 51 5.05 -12.95 -6.58
C ASP A 51 5.77 -11.59 -6.80
N PRO A 52 5.96 -11.09 -8.04
CA PRO A 52 6.64 -9.81 -8.30
C PRO A 52 6.03 -8.59 -7.62
N THR A 53 4.75 -8.63 -7.21
CA THR A 53 4.12 -7.54 -6.44
C THR A 53 4.67 -7.43 -5.02
N SER A 54 5.42 -8.43 -4.53
CA SER A 54 6.15 -8.38 -3.25
C SER A 54 7.11 -7.20 -3.19
N LEU A 55 7.74 -6.82 -4.31
CA LEU A 55 8.60 -5.63 -4.40
C LEU A 55 7.89 -4.34 -4.01
N PHE A 56 6.56 -4.27 -4.17
CA PHE A 56 5.74 -3.12 -3.78
C PHE A 56 5.14 -3.28 -2.37
N TRP A 57 4.61 -4.46 -2.03
CA TRP A 57 3.87 -4.67 -0.77
C TRP A 57 4.74 -5.11 0.40
N ASN A 58 5.66 -6.06 0.18
CA ASN A 58 6.56 -6.60 1.19
C ASN A 58 7.75 -7.33 0.54
N PRO A 59 8.92 -6.67 0.39
CA PRO A 59 10.08 -7.26 -0.29
C PRO A 59 10.61 -8.55 0.38
N ALA A 60 10.33 -8.80 1.66
CA ALA A 60 10.70 -10.08 2.30
C ALA A 60 10.03 -11.30 1.64
N GLY A 61 8.90 -11.06 0.96
CA GLY A 61 8.17 -12.06 0.18
C GLY A 61 8.96 -12.71 -0.96
N ILE A 62 9.91 -11.98 -1.55
CA ILE A 62 10.76 -12.47 -2.66
C ILE A 62 11.55 -13.71 -2.25
N ALA A 63 11.85 -13.86 -0.95
CA ALA A 63 12.55 -15.06 -0.44
C ALA A 63 11.78 -16.36 -0.75
N ASN A 64 10.48 -16.30 -1.01
CA ASN A 64 9.65 -17.44 -1.37
C ASN A 64 9.40 -17.58 -2.87
N ALA A 65 10.01 -16.73 -3.71
CA ALA A 65 9.81 -16.73 -5.16
C ALA A 65 10.25 -18.06 -5.79
N GLN A 66 9.42 -18.60 -6.68
CA GLN A 66 9.67 -19.89 -7.33
C GLN A 66 10.07 -19.68 -8.79
N GLY A 67 11.38 -19.59 -9.04
CA GLY A 67 11.93 -19.39 -10.38
C GLY A 67 11.95 -17.92 -10.82
N ILE A 68 11.73 -17.69 -12.11
CA ILE A 68 11.76 -16.34 -12.71
C ILE A 68 10.32 -15.92 -13.00
N GLU A 69 9.89 -14.81 -12.44
CA GLU A 69 8.55 -14.26 -12.61
C GLU A 69 8.62 -12.80 -13.05
N VAL A 70 7.72 -12.43 -13.96
CA VAL A 70 7.61 -11.07 -14.51
C VAL A 70 6.16 -10.62 -14.43
N LEU A 71 5.95 -9.38 -14.03
CA LEU A 71 4.63 -8.77 -13.89
C LEU A 71 4.62 -7.38 -14.54
N VAL A 72 3.57 -7.17 -15.34
CA VAL A 72 3.19 -5.86 -15.88
C VAL A 72 1.81 -5.55 -15.31
N ASN A 73 1.68 -4.40 -14.65
CA ASN A 73 0.40 -3.93 -14.14
C ASN A 73 0.12 -2.55 -14.71
N HIS A 74 -1.06 -2.40 -15.32
CA HIS A 74 -1.57 -1.13 -15.80
C HIS A 74 -2.92 -0.86 -15.13
N THR A 75 -3.06 0.30 -14.51
CA THR A 75 -4.26 0.68 -13.77
C THR A 75 -4.71 2.05 -14.24
N ASP A 76 -5.93 2.09 -14.79
CA ASP A 76 -6.65 3.32 -15.00
C ASP A 76 -7.15 3.82 -13.65
N TRP A 77 -6.69 4.99 -13.27
CA TRP A 77 -7.01 5.64 -12.00
C TRP A 77 -7.95 6.82 -12.22
N ILE A 78 -8.46 7.36 -11.12
CA ILE A 78 -9.37 8.51 -11.16
C ILE A 78 -8.76 9.69 -11.92
N PHE A 79 -9.61 10.53 -12.51
CA PHE A 79 -9.20 11.70 -13.30
C PHE A 79 -8.32 11.39 -14.52
N ASN A 80 -8.54 10.22 -15.17
CA ASN A 80 -7.76 9.78 -16.34
C ASN A 80 -6.25 9.68 -16.08
N PHE A 81 -5.85 9.50 -14.83
CA PHE A 81 -4.47 9.16 -14.51
C PHE A 81 -4.24 7.69 -14.80
N THR A 82 -3.09 7.38 -15.41
CA THR A 82 -2.68 5.99 -15.64
C THR A 82 -1.51 5.68 -14.74
N HIS A 83 -1.57 4.56 -14.02
CA HIS A 83 -0.48 4.04 -13.20
C HIS A 83 0.05 2.74 -13.81
N SER A 84 1.33 2.72 -14.17
CA SER A 84 1.99 1.55 -14.74
C SER A 84 3.11 1.08 -13.85
N TYR A 85 3.18 -0.23 -13.64
CA TYR A 85 4.17 -0.88 -12.80
C TYR A 85 4.73 -2.10 -13.53
N PHE A 86 6.05 -2.27 -13.44
CA PHE A 86 6.79 -3.38 -14.01
C PHE A 86 7.70 -3.97 -12.95
N ALA A 87 7.70 -5.29 -12.83
CA ALA A 87 8.57 -6.01 -11.92
C ALA A 87 9.02 -7.32 -12.52
N ALA A 88 10.25 -7.70 -12.19
CA ALA A 88 10.79 -9.02 -12.44
C ALA A 88 11.50 -9.49 -11.18
N ILE A 89 11.25 -10.72 -10.76
CA ILE A 89 11.95 -11.37 -9.66
C ILE A 89 12.54 -12.68 -10.17
N MET A 90 13.65 -13.07 -9.56
CA MET A 90 14.29 -14.35 -9.81
C MET A 90 14.68 -14.97 -8.47
N SER A 91 14.40 -16.26 -8.32
CA SER A 91 14.87 -17.04 -7.19
C SER A 91 16.40 -17.18 -7.29
N ALA A 92 17.10 -16.72 -6.25
CA ALA A 92 18.51 -17.05 -6.06
C ALA A 92 18.53 -18.46 -5.44
N GLY A 93 18.78 -19.46 -6.29
CA GLY A 93 18.77 -20.87 -5.90
C GLY A 93 19.70 -21.24 -4.76
#